data_AF-A0A1H8UY93-F1
#
_entry.id   AF-A0A1H8UY93-F1
#
_cell.length_a   1.000
_cell.length_b   1.000
_cell.length_c   1.000
_cell.angle_alpha   90.00
_cell.angle_beta   90.00
_cell.angle_gamma   90.00
#
_symmetry.space_group_name_H-M   'P 1'
#
loop_
_entity.id
_entity.type
_entity.pdbx_description
1 polymer ?
#
loop_
_entity_poly.entity_id
_entity_poly.type
_entity_poly.pdbx_seq_one_letter_code
_entity_poly.pdbx_strand_id
1 'polypeptide(L)'
;MSTEGQRFSKSRLIDSYRSAFPASDRSVIEPICWKISKEVFKGAWRFPAPKVSSSNGNSIYYFKDVETEIVVRKIDNNIKKSYNIKSSNKDKLIQQTIHLLKEPIPKYIIRLDIRNFFGSFDPSQLLLRLSQEEKVSDETVNLLKALLETTSLSGSQGLPRGLPISSTLSEWRFQEVDRKIRNLDGVYYYGRFVDDMLIFAYENPRSIVKRIESILDVNGFSLNYESEKHTTISVVDKAEPGREVFSYLGYSFSVRCSSDDSDSLEVRVAENKIKKIKSRIIKALLSFGGNSDYTLLKNRIRYLTGHYPVYRVGIKREGLVGGMRCAYPHVSHIEQLKDLDDFKAKALYSGKRSFARKAVGKLSSQQKREIAKISFQKAWEWNKRYMWSGSEITRIAGVFK
;
A
#
# COMPACT_ATOMS: atom_id res chain seq x y z
N MET A 1 -17.35 1.35 -27.44
CA MET A 1 -18.23 1.44 -26.24
C MET A 1 -18.80 2.84 -26.20
N SER A 2 -20.11 3.03 -25.97
CA SER A 2 -20.67 4.37 -25.86
C SER A 2 -20.00 5.16 -24.71
N THR A 3 -19.48 6.36 -25.00
CA THR A 3 -18.90 7.28 -24.02
C THR A 3 -19.97 7.90 -23.11
N GLU A 4 -21.26 7.64 -23.36
CA GLU A 4 -22.39 8.16 -22.59
C GLU A 4 -22.36 7.76 -21.10
N GLY A 5 -21.82 6.59 -20.78
CA GLY A 5 -21.59 6.15 -19.39
C GLY A 5 -20.53 6.97 -18.63
N GLN A 6 -19.73 7.75 -19.35
CA GLN A 6 -18.60 8.49 -18.82
C GLN A 6 -18.96 9.91 -18.39
N ARG A 7 -20.11 10.44 -18.84
CA ARG A 7 -20.58 11.79 -18.52
C ARG A 7 -20.56 12.09 -17.01
N PHE A 8 -20.28 13.35 -16.67
CA PHE A 8 -20.33 13.87 -15.30
C PHE A 8 -21.75 14.31 -14.93
N SER A 9 -22.77 13.52 -15.28
CA SER A 9 -24.16 13.78 -14.86
C SER A 9 -24.36 13.45 -13.39
N LYS A 10 -25.35 14.08 -12.73
CA LYS A 10 -25.70 13.83 -11.32
C LYS A 10 -25.77 12.33 -11.00
N SER A 11 -26.52 11.56 -11.79
CA SER A 11 -26.70 10.11 -11.56
C SER A 11 -25.37 9.35 -11.66
N ARG A 12 -24.58 9.62 -12.70
CA ARG A 12 -23.29 8.93 -12.92
C ARG A 12 -22.25 9.27 -11.85
N LEU A 13 -22.27 10.49 -11.32
CA LEU A 13 -21.42 10.90 -10.20
C LEU A 13 -21.80 10.16 -8.92
N ILE A 14 -23.09 10.05 -8.62
CA ILE A 14 -23.60 9.29 -7.48
C ILE A 14 -23.20 7.82 -7.60
N ASP A 15 -23.42 7.19 -8.75
CA ASP A 15 -23.08 5.77 -8.97
C ASP A 15 -21.58 5.53 -8.77
N SER A 16 -20.75 6.40 -9.35
CA SER A 16 -19.29 6.36 -9.21
C SER A 16 -18.87 6.47 -7.74
N TYR A 17 -19.44 7.43 -7.01
CA TYR A 17 -19.10 7.65 -5.61
C TYR A 17 -19.56 6.48 -4.72
N ARG A 18 -20.79 5.99 -4.89
CA ARG A 18 -21.33 4.88 -4.09
C ARG A 18 -20.64 3.56 -4.34
N SER A 19 -20.14 3.33 -5.56
CA SER A 19 -19.32 2.13 -5.83
C SER A 19 -18.05 2.09 -4.97
N ALA A 20 -17.48 3.24 -4.65
CA ALA A 20 -16.34 3.36 -3.74
C ALA A 20 -16.77 3.46 -2.28
N PHE A 21 -17.95 4.03 -2.01
CA PHE A 21 -18.46 4.30 -0.67
C PHE A 21 -19.94 3.90 -0.54
N PRO A 22 -20.23 2.58 -0.41
CA PRO A 22 -21.60 2.09 -0.37
C PRO A 22 -22.43 2.69 0.78
N ALA A 23 -21.74 3.08 1.86
CA ALA A 23 -22.32 3.59 3.10
C ALA A 23 -22.49 5.12 3.16
N SER A 24 -22.31 5.86 2.06
CA SER A 24 -22.50 7.31 2.05
C SER A 24 -23.97 7.71 2.12
N ASP A 25 -24.31 8.72 2.94
CA ASP A 25 -25.66 9.28 3.01
C ASP A 25 -26.02 9.99 1.70
N ARG A 26 -27.07 9.50 1.05
CA ARG A 26 -27.54 9.99 -0.24
C ARG A 26 -28.01 11.44 -0.16
N SER A 27 -28.64 11.83 0.95
CA SER A 27 -29.13 13.19 1.16
C SER A 27 -27.99 14.23 1.16
N VAL A 28 -26.80 13.82 1.60
CA VAL A 28 -25.60 14.67 1.66
C VAL A 28 -24.88 14.74 0.31
N ILE A 29 -24.77 13.61 -0.40
CA ILE A 29 -23.99 13.55 -1.65
C ILE A 29 -24.76 14.08 -2.87
N GLU A 30 -26.08 13.96 -2.89
CA GLU A 30 -26.87 14.38 -4.05
C GLU A 30 -26.74 15.86 -4.43
N PRO A 31 -26.83 16.82 -3.47
CA PRO A 31 -26.64 18.24 -3.78
C PRO A 31 -25.24 18.53 -4.32
N ILE A 32 -24.23 17.87 -3.75
CA ILE A 32 -22.82 18.00 -4.15
C ILE A 32 -22.63 17.52 -5.60
N CYS A 33 -23.12 16.32 -5.93
CA CYS A 33 -23.06 15.77 -7.28
C CYS A 33 -23.81 16.63 -8.31
N TRP A 34 -24.94 17.23 -7.91
CA TRP A 34 -25.69 18.13 -8.79
C TRP A 34 -24.92 19.42 -9.08
N LYS A 35 -24.30 20.02 -8.06
CA LYS A 35 -23.41 21.18 -8.21
C LYS A 35 -22.25 20.88 -9.15
N ILE A 36 -21.51 19.80 -8.89
CA ILE A 36 -20.39 19.35 -9.74
C ILE A 36 -20.85 19.17 -11.18
N SER A 37 -21.97 18.49 -11.40
CA SER A 37 -22.50 18.23 -12.75
C SER A 37 -22.74 19.52 -13.52
N LYS A 38 -23.30 20.55 -12.87
CA LYS A 38 -23.50 21.87 -13.48
C LYS A 38 -22.20 22.60 -13.78
N GLU A 39 -21.24 22.57 -12.86
CA GLU A 39 -19.95 23.25 -13.01
C GLU A 39 -19.12 22.62 -14.13
N VAL A 40 -19.08 21.28 -14.19
CA VAL A 40 -18.38 20.54 -15.23
C VAL A 40 -19.03 20.79 -16.60
N PHE A 41 -20.36 20.69 -16.70
CA PHE A 41 -21.08 20.92 -17.96
C PHE A 41 -20.85 22.34 -18.51
N LYS A 42 -20.72 23.35 -17.65
CA LYS A 42 -20.44 24.74 -18.02
C LYS A 42 -18.95 25.01 -18.29
N GLY A 43 -18.06 24.03 -18.13
CA GLY A 43 -16.61 24.23 -18.20
C GLY A 43 -16.02 25.09 -17.07
N ALA A 44 -16.80 25.32 -16.00
CA ALA A 44 -16.47 26.19 -14.88
C ALA A 44 -15.72 25.46 -13.74
N TRP A 45 -15.68 24.13 -13.75
CA TRP A 45 -14.97 23.35 -12.74
C TRP A 45 -13.47 23.66 -12.74
N ARG A 46 -12.90 23.88 -11.54
CA ARG A 46 -11.46 24.10 -11.32
C ARG A 46 -11.01 23.29 -10.11
N PHE A 47 -9.88 22.61 -10.23
CA PHE A 47 -9.29 21.88 -9.11
C PHE A 47 -8.66 22.88 -8.13
N PRO A 48 -8.92 22.76 -6.82
CA PRO A 48 -8.19 23.54 -5.82
C PRO A 48 -6.72 23.09 -5.77
N ALA A 49 -5.84 23.89 -5.17
CA ALA A 49 -4.47 23.47 -4.92
C ALA A 49 -4.45 22.23 -4.00
N PRO A 50 -3.76 21.13 -4.37
CA PRO A 50 -3.66 19.94 -3.54
C PRO A 50 -2.86 20.23 -2.27
N LYS A 51 -3.18 19.52 -1.20
CA LYS A 51 -2.31 19.48 -0.02
C LYS A 51 -1.21 18.47 -0.25
N VAL A 52 -0.02 18.81 0.24
CA VAL A 52 1.17 17.97 0.14
C VAL A 52 1.60 17.53 1.54
N SER A 53 1.87 16.24 1.69
CA SER A 53 2.50 15.66 2.86
C SER A 53 3.72 14.86 2.44
N SER A 54 4.67 14.59 3.33
CA SER A 54 5.82 13.73 3.04
C SER A 54 5.66 12.36 3.68
N SER A 55 6.10 11.31 2.97
CA SER A 55 6.22 9.96 3.53
C SER A 55 7.41 9.24 2.91
N ASN A 56 8.33 8.76 3.77
CA ASN A 56 9.57 8.11 3.36
C ASN A 56 10.32 8.92 2.27
N GLY A 57 10.45 10.23 2.46
CA GLY A 57 11.12 11.13 1.50
C GLY A 57 10.33 11.48 0.24
N ASN A 58 9.10 10.95 0.05
CA ASN A 58 8.29 11.22 -1.13
C ASN A 58 7.10 12.15 -0.81
N SER A 59 6.81 13.08 -1.73
CA SER A 59 5.61 13.92 -1.68
C SER A 59 4.34 13.12 -1.98
N ILE A 60 3.32 13.29 -1.15
CA ILE A 60 1.99 12.70 -1.27
C ILE A 60 0.96 13.83 -1.38
N TYR A 61 0.23 13.83 -2.49
CA TYR A 61 -0.80 14.79 -2.87
C TYR A 61 -2.18 14.26 -2.49
N TYR A 62 -3.00 15.12 -1.90
CA TYR A 62 -4.39 14.80 -1.57
C TYR A 62 -5.27 16.04 -1.48
N PHE A 63 -6.57 15.85 -1.68
CA PHE A 63 -7.60 16.87 -1.53
C PHE A 63 -8.39 16.62 -0.24
N LYS A 64 -8.89 17.69 0.40
CA LYS A 64 -9.68 17.57 1.64
C LYS A 64 -11.19 17.70 1.37
N ASP A 65 -11.56 18.34 0.27
CA ASP A 65 -12.94 18.56 -0.11
C ASP A 65 -13.52 17.33 -0.82
N VAL A 66 -14.77 17.05 -0.52
CA VAL A 66 -15.48 15.87 -1.02
C VAL A 66 -15.79 16.04 -2.51
N GLU A 67 -16.01 17.28 -2.95
CA GLU A 67 -16.28 17.66 -4.33
C GLU A 67 -15.15 17.18 -5.26
N THR A 68 -13.91 17.56 -4.97
CA THR A 68 -12.75 17.16 -5.76
C THR A 68 -12.53 15.66 -5.70
N GLU A 69 -12.73 15.02 -4.54
CA GLU A 69 -12.63 13.56 -4.45
C GLU A 69 -13.64 12.86 -5.37
N ILE A 70 -14.88 13.34 -5.46
CA ILE A 70 -15.90 12.82 -6.38
C ILE A 70 -15.43 12.95 -7.84
N VAL A 71 -14.94 14.12 -8.24
CA VAL A 71 -14.49 14.37 -9.62
C VAL A 71 -13.29 13.50 -9.98
N VAL A 72 -12.24 13.48 -9.14
CA VAL A 72 -11.05 12.65 -9.34
C VAL A 72 -11.42 11.18 -9.46
N ARG A 73 -12.34 10.68 -8.62
CA ARG A 73 -12.83 9.29 -8.69
C ARG A 73 -13.64 9.01 -9.94
N LYS A 74 -14.44 9.97 -10.41
CA LYS A 74 -15.18 9.80 -11.66
C LYS A 74 -14.23 9.70 -12.86
N ILE A 75 -13.19 10.53 -12.91
CA ILE A 75 -12.11 10.43 -13.92
C ILE A 75 -11.46 9.04 -13.84
N ASP A 76 -11.03 8.63 -12.64
CA ASP A 76 -10.42 7.32 -12.37
C ASP A 76 -11.30 6.16 -12.86
N ASN A 77 -12.59 6.17 -12.51
CA ASN A 77 -13.54 5.13 -12.88
C ASN A 77 -13.83 5.10 -14.39
N ASN A 78 -13.90 6.25 -15.06
CA ASN A 78 -14.07 6.32 -16.50
C ASN A 78 -12.90 5.63 -17.22
N ILE A 79 -11.66 5.94 -16.81
CA ILE A 79 -10.46 5.36 -17.41
C ILE A 79 -10.37 3.86 -17.08
N LYS A 80 -10.56 3.47 -15.81
CA LYS A 80 -10.57 2.04 -15.40
C LYS A 80 -11.52 1.20 -16.23
N LYS A 81 -12.76 1.66 -16.40
CA LYS A 81 -13.79 0.91 -17.13
C LYS A 81 -13.49 0.85 -18.63
N SER A 82 -13.05 1.95 -19.21
CA SER A 82 -12.80 2.05 -20.67
C SER A 82 -11.63 1.16 -21.12
N TYR A 83 -10.65 0.95 -20.25
CA TYR A 83 -9.46 0.14 -20.52
C TYR A 83 -9.44 -1.20 -19.79
N ASN A 84 -10.52 -1.56 -19.10
CA ASN A 84 -10.62 -2.78 -18.27
C ASN A 84 -9.40 -2.95 -17.34
N ILE A 85 -8.97 -1.86 -16.71
CA ILE A 85 -7.75 -1.83 -15.88
C ILE A 85 -8.05 -2.54 -14.57
N LYS A 86 -7.29 -3.61 -14.31
CA LYS A 86 -7.31 -4.34 -13.05
C LYS A 86 -6.10 -3.91 -12.22
N SER A 87 -6.34 -3.46 -11.00
CA SER A 87 -5.24 -3.13 -10.09
C SER A 87 -4.54 -4.41 -9.62
N SER A 88 -3.22 -4.33 -9.47
CA SER A 88 -2.43 -5.37 -8.81
C SER A 88 -2.97 -5.64 -7.40
N ASN A 89 -3.14 -6.92 -7.07
CA ASN A 89 -3.66 -7.34 -5.76
C ASN A 89 -2.53 -7.97 -4.96
N LYS A 90 -2.10 -7.27 -3.90
CA LYS A 90 -1.02 -7.71 -2.99
C LYS A 90 -1.25 -9.12 -2.45
N ASP A 91 -2.46 -9.41 -1.97
CA ASP A 91 -2.76 -10.71 -1.35
C ASP A 91 -2.68 -11.83 -2.38
N LYS A 92 -3.22 -11.61 -3.59
CA LYS A 92 -3.07 -12.58 -4.69
C LYS A 92 -1.61 -12.81 -5.06
N LEU A 93 -0.79 -11.77 -5.17
CA LEU A 93 0.64 -11.90 -5.47
C LEU A 93 1.36 -12.72 -4.41
N ILE A 94 1.04 -12.51 -3.12
CA ILE A 94 1.63 -13.27 -2.01
C ILE A 94 1.16 -14.72 -2.03
N GLN A 95 -0.12 -14.99 -2.28
CA GLN A 95 -0.63 -16.36 -2.44
C GLN A 95 0.09 -17.10 -3.58
N GLN A 96 0.25 -16.45 -4.73
CA GLN A 96 0.98 -17.04 -5.86
C GLN A 96 2.46 -17.26 -5.52
N THR A 97 3.10 -16.30 -4.85
CA THR A 97 4.49 -16.44 -4.39
C THR A 97 4.65 -17.66 -3.47
N ILE A 98 3.73 -17.85 -2.51
CA ILE A 98 3.71 -19.00 -1.61
C ILE A 98 3.57 -20.31 -2.39
N HIS A 99 2.67 -20.37 -3.37
CA HIS A 99 2.46 -21.56 -4.19
C HIS A 99 3.73 -21.91 -4.99
N LEU A 100 4.30 -20.95 -5.70
CA LEU A 100 5.51 -21.12 -6.50
C LEU A 100 6.72 -21.51 -5.65
N LEU A 101 6.82 -21.00 -4.42
CA LEU A 101 7.92 -21.36 -3.51
C LEU A 101 7.84 -22.80 -3.02
N LYS A 102 6.63 -23.38 -2.93
CA LYS A 102 6.43 -24.77 -2.48
C LYS A 102 6.74 -25.81 -3.56
N GLU A 103 6.77 -25.43 -4.83
CA GLU A 103 7.07 -26.40 -5.90
C GLU A 103 8.52 -26.90 -5.77
N PRO A 104 8.77 -28.22 -5.78
CA PRO A 104 10.11 -28.80 -5.61
C PRO A 104 10.87 -28.84 -6.94
N ILE A 105 11.08 -27.67 -7.54
CA ILE A 105 11.84 -27.54 -8.79
C ILE A 105 12.94 -26.48 -8.63
N PRO A 106 14.11 -26.66 -9.26
CA PRO A 106 15.11 -25.61 -9.34
C PRO A 106 14.53 -24.34 -9.97
N LYS A 107 14.71 -23.21 -9.31
CA LYS A 107 14.21 -21.92 -9.79
C LYS A 107 15.09 -20.76 -9.39
N TYR A 108 15.04 -19.72 -10.20
CA TYR A 108 15.57 -18.41 -9.86
C TYR A 108 14.44 -17.47 -9.48
N ILE A 109 14.66 -16.74 -8.40
CA ILE A 109 13.77 -15.69 -7.92
C ILE A 109 14.49 -14.37 -8.12
N ILE A 110 13.91 -13.49 -8.92
CA ILE A 110 14.46 -12.18 -9.22
C ILE A 110 13.48 -11.15 -8.71
N ARG A 111 13.94 -10.32 -7.79
CA ARG A 111 13.21 -9.15 -7.32
C ARG A 111 13.87 -7.91 -7.88
N LEU A 112 13.06 -7.06 -8.50
CA LEU A 112 13.48 -5.79 -9.10
C LEU A 112 12.59 -4.66 -8.58
N ASP A 113 13.11 -3.44 -8.63
CA ASP A 113 12.42 -2.24 -8.19
C ASP A 113 12.62 -1.13 -9.23
N ILE A 114 11.56 -0.43 -9.60
CA ILE A 114 11.62 0.65 -10.61
C ILE A 114 11.96 1.97 -9.93
N ARG A 115 13.01 2.63 -10.41
CA ARG A 115 13.47 3.91 -9.86
C ARG A 115 12.42 5.00 -10.11
N ASN A 116 12.09 5.76 -9.06
CA ASN A 116 11.14 6.87 -9.11
C ASN A 116 9.87 6.56 -9.93
N PHE A 117 9.24 5.40 -9.69
CA PHE A 117 8.16 4.87 -10.54
C PHE A 117 7.14 5.92 -10.98
N PHE A 118 6.40 6.52 -10.04
CA PHE A 118 5.39 7.53 -10.38
C PHE A 118 5.97 8.80 -11.02
N GLY A 119 7.19 9.19 -10.64
CA GLY A 119 7.81 10.39 -11.17
C GLY A 119 8.44 10.22 -12.56
N SER A 120 8.59 8.98 -13.04
CA SER A 120 9.17 8.67 -14.34
C SER A 120 8.16 8.66 -15.48
N PHE A 121 6.86 8.78 -15.17
CA PHE A 121 5.82 8.89 -16.19
C PHE A 121 5.81 10.28 -16.81
N ASP A 122 5.62 10.35 -18.13
CA ASP A 122 5.35 11.59 -18.85
C ASP A 122 3.82 11.81 -18.98
N PRO A 123 3.23 12.79 -18.25
CA PRO A 123 1.81 13.09 -18.32
C PRO A 123 1.34 13.48 -19.73
N SER A 124 2.17 14.16 -20.51
CA SER A 124 1.81 14.67 -21.84
C SER A 124 1.62 13.51 -22.82
N GLN A 125 2.52 12.53 -22.79
CA GLN A 125 2.41 11.29 -23.58
C GLN A 125 1.17 10.47 -23.22
N LEU A 126 0.85 10.37 -21.92
CA LEU A 126 -0.35 9.67 -21.47
C LEU A 126 -1.63 10.35 -21.96
N LEU A 127 -1.70 11.68 -21.85
CA LEU A 127 -2.85 12.46 -22.30
C LEU A 127 -3.04 12.37 -23.82
N LEU A 128 -1.96 12.51 -24.60
CA LEU A 128 -2.00 12.38 -26.06
C LEU A 128 -2.55 11.03 -26.47
N ARG A 129 -2.04 9.95 -25.86
CA ARG A 129 -2.51 8.59 -26.14
C ARG A 129 -3.98 8.39 -25.75
N LEU A 130 -4.42 8.91 -24.61
CA LEU A 130 -5.82 8.85 -24.20
C LEU A 130 -6.75 9.55 -25.19
N SER A 131 -6.34 10.71 -25.71
CA SER A 131 -7.08 11.45 -26.75
C SER A 131 -7.14 10.68 -28.07
N GLN A 132 -6.03 10.09 -28.53
CA GLN A 132 -5.96 9.38 -29.81
C GLN A 132 -6.77 8.07 -29.83
N GLU A 133 -6.84 7.35 -28.71
CA GLU A 133 -7.57 6.08 -28.65
C GLU A 133 -9.10 6.26 -28.56
N GLU A 134 -9.60 7.47 -28.23
CA GLU A 134 -11.03 7.85 -28.16
C GLU A 134 -11.93 6.92 -27.31
N LYS A 135 -11.34 6.06 -26.48
CA LYS A 135 -12.07 5.19 -25.54
C LYS A 135 -12.62 5.96 -24.34
N VAL A 136 -12.08 7.15 -24.09
CA VAL A 136 -12.41 8.03 -22.97
C VAL A 136 -12.90 9.36 -23.52
N SER A 137 -13.94 9.94 -22.91
CA SER A 137 -14.53 11.21 -23.37
C SER A 137 -13.56 12.38 -23.23
N ASP A 138 -13.63 13.34 -24.16
CA ASP A 138 -12.85 14.58 -24.09
C ASP A 138 -13.05 15.34 -22.78
N GLU A 139 -14.28 15.35 -22.24
CA GLU A 139 -14.58 15.91 -20.92
C GLU A 139 -13.72 15.27 -19.82
N THR A 140 -13.54 13.94 -19.85
CA THR A 140 -12.69 13.24 -18.89
C THR A 140 -11.21 13.54 -19.12
N VAL A 141 -10.75 13.59 -20.38
CA VAL A 141 -9.35 13.87 -20.72
C VAL A 141 -8.96 15.30 -20.33
N ASN A 142 -9.82 16.28 -20.62
CA ASN A 142 -9.62 17.68 -20.26
C ASN A 142 -9.59 17.89 -18.74
N LEU A 143 -10.48 17.23 -18.00
CA LEU A 143 -10.45 17.26 -16.53
C LEU A 143 -9.19 16.57 -15.99
N LEU A 144 -8.74 15.46 -16.59
CA LEU A 144 -7.50 14.81 -16.20
C LEU A 144 -6.29 15.71 -16.45
N LYS A 145 -6.24 16.38 -17.61
CA LYS A 145 -5.20 17.36 -17.94
C LYS A 145 -5.14 18.47 -16.89
N ALA A 146 -6.27 19.10 -16.58
CA ALA A 146 -6.36 20.15 -15.56
C ALA A 146 -5.91 19.65 -14.17
N LEU A 147 -6.28 18.42 -13.79
CA LEU A 147 -5.83 17.80 -12.54
C LEU A 147 -4.31 17.63 -12.49
N LEU A 148 -3.71 17.08 -13.55
CA LEU A 148 -2.27 16.82 -13.61
C LEU A 148 -1.48 18.13 -13.61
N GLU A 149 -1.93 19.14 -14.36
CA GLU A 149 -1.35 20.49 -14.36
C GLU A 149 -1.41 21.12 -12.95
N THR A 150 -2.56 21.05 -12.27
CA THR A 150 -2.71 21.59 -10.90
C THR A 150 -1.76 20.91 -9.91
N THR A 151 -1.55 19.60 -10.04
CA THR A 151 -0.58 18.88 -9.20
C THR A 151 0.87 19.17 -9.56
N SER A 152 1.17 19.39 -10.85
CA SER A 152 2.50 19.78 -11.34
C SER A 152 2.90 21.16 -10.82
N LEU A 153 1.97 22.12 -10.82
CA LEU A 153 2.17 23.45 -10.23
C LEU A 153 2.47 23.38 -8.72
N SER A 154 2.03 22.31 -8.06
CA SER A 154 2.34 22.03 -6.65
C SER A 154 3.61 21.18 -6.47
N GLY A 155 4.45 21.10 -7.50
CA GLY A 155 5.76 20.44 -7.47
C GLY A 155 5.75 18.95 -7.80
N SER A 156 4.64 18.38 -8.30
CA SER A 156 4.62 16.98 -8.72
C SER A 156 5.43 16.80 -10.01
N GLN A 157 6.39 15.87 -10.01
CA GLN A 157 7.02 15.37 -11.22
C GLN A 157 6.33 14.07 -11.62
N GLY A 158 5.96 13.92 -12.89
CA GLY A 158 5.20 12.79 -13.40
C GLY A 158 3.80 12.66 -12.77
N LEU A 159 3.41 11.45 -12.37
CA LEU A 159 2.11 11.18 -11.75
C LEU A 159 2.11 11.53 -10.25
N PRO A 160 1.12 12.29 -9.75
CA PRO A 160 1.06 12.72 -8.35
C PRO A 160 0.74 11.54 -7.42
N ARG A 161 1.66 11.18 -6.53
CA ARG A 161 1.47 10.10 -5.56
C ARG A 161 0.35 10.45 -4.57
N GLY A 162 -0.48 9.47 -4.21
CA GLY A 162 -1.58 9.65 -3.24
C GLY A 162 -2.96 9.80 -3.87
N LEU A 163 -3.05 10.13 -5.16
CA LEU A 163 -4.31 10.17 -5.89
C LEU A 163 -4.62 8.79 -6.51
N PRO A 164 -5.88 8.31 -6.46
CA PRO A 164 -6.27 7.02 -7.06
C PRO A 164 -5.96 6.91 -8.55
N ILE A 165 -6.11 8.03 -9.27
CA ILE A 165 -5.88 8.11 -10.72
C ILE A 165 -4.45 7.73 -11.11
N SER A 166 -3.46 8.07 -10.28
CA SER A 166 -2.05 7.77 -10.56
C SER A 166 -1.79 6.27 -10.57
N SER A 167 -2.43 5.52 -9.67
CA SER A 167 -2.39 4.05 -9.71
C SER A 167 -2.96 3.53 -11.04
N THR A 168 -4.12 4.02 -11.46
CA THR A 168 -4.78 3.59 -12.70
C THR A 168 -3.97 3.88 -13.95
N LEU A 169 -3.47 5.10 -14.08
CA LEU A 169 -2.65 5.50 -15.23
C LEU A 169 -1.33 4.69 -15.28
N SER A 170 -0.74 4.43 -14.11
CA SER A 170 0.47 3.61 -14.04
C SER A 170 0.21 2.17 -14.50
N GLU A 171 -0.88 1.53 -14.04
CA GLU A 171 -1.24 0.18 -14.45
C GLU A 171 -1.58 0.11 -15.94
N TRP A 172 -2.29 1.11 -16.46
CA TRP A 172 -2.59 1.23 -17.89
C TRP A 172 -1.34 1.29 -18.75
N ARG A 173 -0.42 2.21 -18.42
CA ARG A 173 0.82 2.41 -19.19
C ARG A 173 1.75 1.20 -19.13
N PHE A 174 1.72 0.44 -18.04
CA PHE A 174 2.54 -0.75 -17.85
C PHE A 174 1.97 -2.03 -18.48
N GLN A 175 0.74 -2.04 -19.01
CA GLN A 175 0.15 -3.26 -19.62
C GLN A 175 1.05 -3.91 -20.67
N GLU A 176 1.67 -3.10 -21.54
CA GLU A 176 2.55 -3.61 -22.59
C GLU A 176 3.91 -4.06 -22.04
N VAL A 177 4.49 -3.29 -21.12
CA VAL A 177 5.74 -3.64 -20.44
C VAL A 177 5.58 -4.96 -19.70
N ASP A 178 4.51 -5.10 -18.92
CA ASP A 178 4.17 -6.30 -18.17
C ASP A 178 3.96 -7.51 -19.09
N ARG A 179 3.35 -7.31 -20.26
CA ARG A 179 3.17 -8.37 -21.26
C ARG A 179 4.51 -8.81 -21.86
N LYS A 180 5.38 -7.87 -22.21
CA LYS A 180 6.72 -8.16 -22.77
C LYS A 180 7.56 -8.96 -21.78
N ILE A 181 7.57 -8.55 -20.51
CA ILE A 181 8.35 -9.21 -19.45
C ILE A 181 7.81 -10.62 -19.16
N ARG A 182 6.48 -10.77 -19.08
CA ARG A 182 5.84 -12.08 -18.87
C ARG A 182 6.15 -13.08 -20.00
N ASN A 183 6.35 -12.58 -21.21
CA ASN A 183 6.60 -13.39 -22.40
C ASN A 183 8.10 -13.58 -22.70
N LEU A 184 9.00 -13.14 -21.81
CA LEU A 184 10.43 -13.40 -21.97
C LEU A 184 10.69 -14.91 -21.85
N ASP A 185 11.44 -15.46 -22.80
CA ASP A 185 11.95 -16.81 -22.68
C ASP A 185 12.80 -16.96 -21.41
N GLY A 186 12.67 -18.10 -20.73
CA GLY A 186 13.26 -18.28 -19.40
C GLY A 186 12.40 -17.84 -18.20
N VAL A 187 11.37 -17.00 -18.41
CA VAL A 187 10.43 -16.55 -17.36
C VAL A 187 9.17 -17.42 -17.39
N TYR A 188 8.79 -17.97 -16.24
CA TYR A 188 7.53 -18.73 -16.11
C TYR A 188 6.51 -18.05 -15.19
N TYR A 189 6.92 -17.09 -14.38
CA TYR A 189 6.00 -16.22 -13.65
C TYR A 189 6.53 -14.80 -13.50
N TYR A 190 5.61 -13.84 -13.65
CA TYR A 190 5.85 -12.41 -13.44
C TYR A 190 4.69 -11.78 -12.67
N GLY A 191 5.01 -11.10 -11.57
CA GLY A 191 4.08 -10.31 -10.79
C GLY A 191 4.67 -8.93 -10.46
N ARG A 192 3.86 -7.88 -10.62
CA ARG A 192 4.24 -6.50 -10.26
C ARG A 192 3.22 -5.90 -9.29
N PHE A 193 3.74 -5.18 -8.29
CA PHE A 193 2.95 -4.36 -7.39
C PHE A 193 3.57 -2.96 -7.37
N VAL A 194 2.99 -2.05 -8.16
CA VAL A 194 3.54 -0.69 -8.36
C VAL A 194 4.96 -0.76 -8.93
N ASP A 195 5.97 -0.38 -8.14
CA ASP A 195 7.40 -0.32 -8.44
C ASP A 195 8.11 -1.65 -8.20
N ASP A 196 7.56 -2.50 -7.32
CA ASP A 196 8.12 -3.80 -6.96
C ASP A 196 7.74 -4.88 -7.99
N MET A 197 8.73 -5.51 -8.60
CA MET A 197 8.58 -6.64 -9.52
C MET A 197 9.14 -7.92 -8.92
N LEU A 198 8.46 -9.03 -9.15
CA LEU A 198 8.87 -10.37 -8.77
C LEU A 198 8.77 -11.31 -9.97
N ILE A 199 9.88 -11.96 -10.28
CA ILE A 199 10.03 -12.86 -11.42
C ILE A 199 10.48 -14.22 -10.89
N PHE A 200 9.85 -15.28 -11.37
CA PHE A 200 10.38 -16.63 -11.27
C PHE A 200 10.81 -17.11 -12.65
N ALA A 201 12.02 -17.64 -12.73
CA ALA A 201 12.68 -18.02 -13.98
C ALA A 201 13.42 -19.35 -13.82
N TYR A 202 13.61 -20.06 -14.93
CA TYR A 202 14.48 -21.24 -15.01
C TYR A 202 15.81 -20.93 -15.72
N GLU A 203 15.89 -19.82 -16.45
CA GLU A 203 17.12 -19.34 -17.09
C GLU A 203 17.96 -18.45 -16.15
N ASN A 204 19.24 -18.27 -16.50
CA ASN A 204 20.17 -17.43 -15.77
C ASN A 204 19.60 -16.01 -15.50
N PRO A 205 19.56 -15.56 -14.24
CA PRO A 205 19.00 -14.28 -13.87
C PRO A 205 19.63 -13.05 -14.51
N ARG A 206 20.95 -13.08 -14.77
CA ARG A 206 21.64 -11.92 -15.36
C ARG A 206 21.16 -11.66 -16.79
N SER A 207 20.89 -12.71 -17.56
CA SER A 207 20.32 -12.62 -18.90
C SER A 207 18.91 -12.03 -18.87
N ILE A 208 18.08 -12.52 -17.96
CA ILE A 208 16.69 -12.06 -17.77
C ILE A 208 16.66 -10.58 -17.37
N VAL A 209 17.48 -10.19 -16.39
CA VAL A 209 17.56 -8.80 -15.88
C VAL A 209 17.96 -7.83 -16.99
N LYS A 210 18.98 -8.14 -17.80
CA LYS A 210 19.39 -7.31 -18.95
C LYS A 210 18.27 -7.12 -19.99
N ARG A 211 17.50 -8.17 -20.26
CA ARG A 211 16.35 -8.09 -21.19
C ARG A 211 15.23 -7.23 -20.60
N ILE A 212 14.97 -7.35 -19.30
CA ILE A 212 14.00 -6.49 -18.59
C ILE A 212 14.45 -5.02 -18.62
N GLU A 213 15.73 -4.74 -18.34
CA GLU A 213 16.31 -3.38 -18.44
C GLU A 213 16.09 -2.79 -19.82
N SER A 214 16.42 -3.54 -20.88
CA SER A 214 16.20 -3.12 -22.27
C SER A 214 14.73 -2.78 -22.55
N ILE A 215 13.79 -3.58 -22.03
CA ILE A 215 12.35 -3.30 -22.15
C ILE A 215 11.96 -2.01 -21.41
N LEU A 216 12.48 -1.80 -20.19
CA LEU A 216 12.18 -0.62 -19.38
C LEU A 216 12.76 0.66 -20.00
N ASP A 217 14.01 0.62 -20.47
CA ASP A 217 14.73 1.76 -21.03
C ASP A 217 14.01 2.32 -22.27
N VAL A 218 13.60 1.44 -23.19
CA VAL A 218 12.81 1.81 -24.37
C VAL A 218 11.46 2.43 -23.99
N ASN A 219 10.97 2.17 -22.77
CA ASN A 219 9.71 2.71 -22.25
C ASN A 219 9.89 3.93 -21.34
N GLY A 220 11.12 4.42 -21.14
CA GLY A 220 11.41 5.58 -20.29
C GLY A 220 11.46 5.28 -18.79
N PHE A 221 11.69 4.01 -18.40
CA PHE A 221 11.83 3.59 -17.01
C PHE A 221 13.21 2.99 -16.77
N SER A 222 13.67 3.02 -15.52
CA SER A 222 14.96 2.43 -15.14
C SER A 222 14.86 1.66 -13.83
N LEU A 223 15.76 0.68 -13.65
CA LEU A 223 15.86 -0.06 -12.41
C LEU A 223 16.53 0.74 -11.29
N ASN A 224 16.12 0.45 -10.06
CA ASN A 224 16.70 0.99 -8.85
C ASN A 224 17.71 0.01 -8.23
N TYR A 225 18.97 0.08 -8.67
CA TYR A 225 20.03 -0.82 -8.18
C TYR A 225 20.47 -0.55 -6.74
N GLU A 226 20.27 0.66 -6.24
CA GLU A 226 20.61 1.04 -4.85
C GLU A 226 19.62 0.45 -3.83
N SER A 227 18.55 -0.17 -4.32
CA SER A 227 17.52 -0.78 -3.49
C SER A 227 17.98 -2.13 -2.95
N GLU A 228 17.87 -2.35 -1.64
CA GLU A 228 17.96 -3.70 -1.01
C GLU A 228 16.97 -4.70 -1.64
N LYS A 229 16.02 -4.20 -2.44
CA LYS A 229 15.03 -4.97 -3.17
C LYS A 229 15.55 -5.60 -4.46
N HIS A 230 16.70 -5.17 -4.99
CA HIS A 230 17.31 -5.85 -6.14
C HIS A 230 18.02 -7.09 -5.62
N THR A 231 17.43 -8.26 -5.82
CA THR A 231 18.02 -9.51 -5.35
C THR A 231 17.74 -10.62 -6.33
N THR A 232 18.75 -11.43 -6.58
CA THR A 232 18.64 -12.69 -7.32
C THR A 232 18.95 -13.82 -6.35
N ILE A 233 18.03 -14.76 -6.23
CA ILE A 233 18.23 -15.98 -5.44
C ILE A 233 18.11 -17.18 -6.37
N SER A 234 19.07 -18.10 -6.26
CA SER A 234 18.95 -19.43 -6.82
C SER A 234 18.43 -20.35 -5.74
N VAL A 235 17.24 -20.90 -5.94
CA VAL A 235 16.70 -21.98 -5.12
C VAL A 235 17.03 -23.26 -5.88
N VAL A 236 18.14 -23.88 -5.50
CA VAL A 236 18.53 -25.22 -5.94
C VAL A 236 17.96 -26.21 -4.93
N ASP A 237 17.70 -27.46 -5.34
CA ASP A 237 17.11 -28.57 -4.56
C ASP A 237 17.75 -28.87 -3.18
N LYS A 238 18.76 -28.11 -2.77
CA LYS A 238 19.46 -28.19 -1.48
C LYS A 238 19.65 -26.81 -0.85
N ALA A 239 18.58 -26.06 -0.65
CA ALA A 239 18.64 -24.90 0.24
C ALA A 239 18.96 -25.38 1.67
N GLU A 240 19.92 -24.75 2.36
CA GLU A 240 20.17 -25.08 3.76
C GLU A 240 18.89 -24.85 4.60
N PRO A 241 18.55 -25.77 5.52
CA PRO A 241 17.33 -25.67 6.32
C PRO A 241 17.24 -24.34 7.08
N GLY A 242 16.13 -23.61 6.91
CA GLY A 242 15.86 -22.40 7.69
C GLY A 242 16.56 -21.13 7.21
N ARG A 243 17.19 -21.14 6.03
CA ARG A 243 17.72 -19.92 5.41
C ARG A 243 16.59 -19.07 4.84
N GLU A 244 16.55 -17.79 5.22
CA GLU A 244 15.67 -16.81 4.57
C GLU A 244 16.00 -16.77 3.08
N VAL A 245 14.99 -17.08 2.26
CA VAL A 245 15.12 -17.04 0.80
C VAL A 245 15.10 -15.59 0.36
N PHE A 246 14.06 -14.84 0.74
CA PHE A 246 13.95 -13.40 0.49
C PHE A 246 12.77 -12.75 1.22
N SER A 247 12.74 -11.42 1.16
CA SER A 247 11.60 -10.62 1.59
C SER A 247 10.90 -9.95 0.40
N TYR A 248 9.56 -9.88 0.41
CA TYR A 248 8.74 -9.23 -0.64
C TYR A 248 7.41 -8.70 -0.09
N LEU A 249 7.04 -7.46 -0.46
CA LEU A 249 5.84 -6.74 -0.02
C LEU A 249 5.57 -6.74 1.51
N GLY A 250 6.65 -6.79 2.30
CA GLY A 250 6.63 -6.80 3.77
C GLY A 250 6.49 -8.17 4.42
N TYR A 251 6.54 -9.24 3.62
CA TYR A 251 6.70 -10.62 4.08
C TYR A 251 8.16 -11.06 3.96
N SER A 252 8.54 -12.05 4.77
CA SER A 252 9.79 -12.81 4.66
C SER A 252 9.45 -14.28 4.43
N PHE A 253 10.17 -14.92 3.51
CA PHE A 253 9.96 -16.30 3.08
C PHE A 253 11.21 -17.13 3.37
N SER A 254 11.04 -18.23 4.10
CA SER A 254 12.13 -19.15 4.44
C SER A 254 11.72 -20.58 4.10
N VAL A 255 12.52 -21.28 3.30
CA VAL A 255 12.24 -22.68 2.94
C VAL A 255 12.88 -23.58 4.00
N ARG A 256 12.11 -24.55 4.50
CA ARG A 256 12.57 -25.58 5.43
C ARG A 256 12.64 -26.91 4.69
N CYS A 257 13.76 -27.62 4.84
CA CYS A 257 13.82 -29.02 4.43
C CYS A 257 13.24 -29.86 5.57
N SER A 258 11.93 -30.08 5.55
CA SER A 258 11.26 -31.09 6.39
C SER A 258 10.83 -32.26 5.53
N SER A 259 10.86 -33.47 6.10
CA SER A 259 10.33 -34.69 5.50
C SER A 259 8.81 -34.67 5.30
N ASP A 260 8.10 -33.76 5.98
CA ASP A 260 6.68 -33.49 5.78
C ASP A 260 6.48 -32.32 4.80
N ASP A 261 5.79 -32.61 3.70
CA ASP A 261 5.53 -31.72 2.56
C ASP A 261 4.66 -30.50 2.93
N SER A 262 3.94 -30.58 4.06
CA SER A 262 2.99 -29.54 4.49
C SER A 262 3.62 -28.31 5.16
N ASP A 263 4.85 -28.41 5.68
CA ASP A 263 5.53 -27.37 6.48
C ASP A 263 6.86 -26.85 5.87
N SER A 264 7.06 -27.11 4.57
CA SER A 264 8.29 -26.78 3.83
C SER A 264 8.54 -25.28 3.61
N LEU A 265 7.56 -24.42 3.87
CA LEU A 265 7.69 -22.97 3.70
C LEU A 265 7.18 -22.20 4.92
N GLU A 266 8.08 -21.43 5.50
CA GLU A 266 7.80 -20.49 6.57
C GLU A 266 7.57 -19.08 6.02
N VAL A 267 6.39 -18.53 6.30
CA VAL A 267 6.00 -17.16 5.93
C VAL A 267 5.87 -16.30 7.19
N ARG A 268 6.73 -15.29 7.31
CA ARG A 268 6.82 -14.37 8.45
C ARG A 268 6.60 -12.92 8.02
N VAL A 269 6.47 -12.02 9.00
CA VAL A 269 6.54 -10.57 8.75
C VAL A 269 8.01 -10.20 8.52
N ALA A 270 8.29 -9.38 7.52
CA ALA A 270 9.66 -8.96 7.23
C ALA A 270 10.31 -8.24 8.43
N GLU A 271 11.58 -8.52 8.68
CA GLU A 271 12.28 -8.06 9.89
C GLU A 271 12.32 -6.53 10.00
N ASN A 272 12.45 -5.81 8.87
CA ASN A 272 12.38 -4.34 8.87
C ASN A 272 11.01 -3.81 9.36
N LYS A 273 9.91 -4.55 9.16
CA LYS A 273 8.59 -4.19 9.67
C LYS A 273 8.48 -4.47 11.16
N ILE A 274 9.04 -5.58 11.64
CA ILE A 274 9.15 -5.89 13.08
C ILE A 274 9.94 -4.82 13.81
N LYS A 275 11.13 -4.46 13.29
CA LYS A 275 11.93 -3.34 13.81
C LYS A 275 11.12 -2.05 13.88
N LYS A 276 10.36 -1.73 12.82
CA LYS A 276 9.48 -0.55 12.81
C LYS A 276 8.39 -0.61 13.89
N ILE A 277 7.82 -1.78 14.19
CA ILE A 277 6.85 -1.96 15.28
C ILE A 277 7.53 -1.78 16.64
N LYS A 278 8.70 -2.39 16.86
CA LYS A 278 9.52 -2.20 18.07
C LYS A 278 9.81 -0.71 18.31
N SER A 279 10.25 0.02 17.28
CA SER A 279 10.46 1.48 17.36
C SER A 279 9.18 2.24 17.72
N ARG A 280 8.01 1.84 17.19
CA ARG A 280 6.72 2.46 17.52
C ARG A 280 6.30 2.22 18.96
N ILE A 281 6.54 1.02 19.51
CA ILE A 281 6.32 0.74 20.94
C ILE A 281 7.13 1.73 21.79
N ILE A 282 8.41 1.93 21.44
CA ILE A 282 9.29 2.86 22.14
C ILE A 282 8.81 4.31 22.01
N LYS A 283 8.45 4.76 20.80
CA LYS A 283 7.89 6.10 20.57
C LYS A 283 6.62 6.34 21.40
N ALA A 284 5.74 5.34 21.50
CA ALA A 284 4.52 5.45 22.31
C ALA A 284 4.85 5.65 23.79
N LEU A 285 5.79 4.86 24.33
CA LEU A 285 6.27 4.99 25.71
C LEU A 285 6.95 6.34 25.96
N LEU A 286 7.86 6.78 25.08
CA LEU A 286 8.54 8.07 25.23
C LEU A 286 7.57 9.25 25.21
N SER A 287 6.57 9.23 24.32
CA SER A 287 5.53 10.27 24.30
C SER A 287 4.69 10.29 25.58
N PHE A 288 4.39 9.13 26.16
CA PHE A 288 3.76 9.07 27.48
C PHE A 288 4.65 9.69 28.57
N GLY A 289 5.97 9.50 28.50
CA GLY A 289 6.90 10.15 29.42
C GLY A 289 6.80 11.69 29.42
N GLY A 290 6.44 12.29 28.29
CA GLY A 290 6.24 13.75 28.19
C GLY A 290 4.86 14.21 28.68
N ASN A 291 3.78 13.53 28.28
CA ASN A 291 2.41 14.02 28.51
C ASN A 291 1.64 13.30 29.64
N SER A 292 2.15 12.19 30.15
CA SER A 292 1.52 11.33 31.15
C SER A 292 0.09 10.84 30.79
N ASP A 293 -0.29 10.84 29.51
CA ASP A 293 -1.61 10.43 29.03
C ASP A 293 -1.69 8.90 28.88
N TYR A 294 -2.11 8.23 29.96
CA TYR A 294 -2.19 6.76 30.01
C TYR A 294 -3.18 6.19 28.99
N THR A 295 -4.35 6.82 28.83
CA THR A 295 -5.39 6.38 27.89
C THR A 295 -4.86 6.38 26.46
N LEU A 296 -4.13 7.43 26.08
CA LEU A 296 -3.49 7.51 24.77
C LEU A 296 -2.38 6.49 24.59
N LEU A 297 -1.55 6.23 25.61
CA LEU A 297 -0.56 5.15 25.58
C LEU A 297 -1.22 3.80 25.35
N LYS A 298 -2.24 3.46 26.14
CA LYS A 298 -3.00 2.21 26.02
C LYS A 298 -3.59 2.07 24.63
N ASN A 299 -4.21 3.12 24.09
CA ASN A 299 -4.77 3.12 22.75
C ASN A 299 -3.70 2.99 21.65
N ARG A 300 -2.50 3.56 21.83
CA ARG A 300 -1.36 3.36 20.92
C ARG A 300 -0.90 1.91 20.89
N ILE A 301 -0.83 1.23 22.04
CA ILE A 301 -0.46 -0.19 22.07
C ILE A 301 -1.58 -1.06 21.45
N ARG A 302 -2.85 -0.75 21.72
CA ARG A 302 -3.99 -1.41 21.04
C ARG A 302 -3.94 -1.22 19.52
N TYR A 303 -3.60 -0.01 19.06
CA TYR A 303 -3.48 0.31 17.64
C TYR A 303 -2.35 -0.45 16.94
N LEU A 304 -1.26 -0.75 17.64
CA LEU A 304 -0.16 -1.54 17.08
C LEU A 304 -0.48 -3.05 17.03
N THR A 305 -1.36 -3.54 17.90
CA THR A 305 -1.64 -4.98 18.08
C THR A 305 -2.85 -5.46 17.28
N GLY A 306 -3.98 -4.75 17.38
CA GLY A 306 -5.24 -5.14 16.73
C GLY A 306 -5.46 -4.50 15.38
N HIS A 307 -6.57 -4.88 14.75
CA HIS A 307 -7.06 -4.23 13.54
C HIS A 307 -8.14 -3.19 13.86
N TYR A 308 -8.30 -2.21 12.97
CA TYR A 308 -9.20 -1.07 13.15
C TYR A 308 -9.68 -0.53 11.80
N PRO A 309 -10.90 0.02 11.72
CA PRO A 309 -11.37 0.68 10.51
C PRO A 309 -10.56 1.96 10.24
N VAL A 310 -10.28 2.24 8.98
CA VAL A 310 -9.65 3.48 8.52
C VAL A 310 -10.73 4.34 7.87
N TYR A 311 -10.91 5.54 8.42
CA TYR A 311 -11.87 6.52 7.92
C TYR A 311 -11.19 7.51 6.97
N ARG A 312 -11.80 7.76 5.82
CA ARG A 312 -11.43 8.89 4.95
C ARG A 312 -12.35 10.08 5.21
N VAL A 313 -11.88 11.28 4.90
CA VAL A 313 -12.63 12.54 5.08
C VAL A 313 -14.00 12.39 4.39
N GLY A 314 -15.08 12.79 5.07
CA GLY A 314 -16.44 12.71 4.54
C GLY A 314 -17.16 11.36 4.70
N ILE A 315 -16.50 10.32 5.25
CA ILE A 315 -17.10 8.98 5.38
C ILE A 315 -17.11 8.51 6.85
N LYS A 316 -18.31 8.19 7.35
CA LYS A 316 -18.53 7.75 8.74
C LYS A 316 -18.53 6.22 8.94
N ARG A 317 -18.38 5.39 7.89
CA ARG A 317 -18.39 3.90 8.01
C ARG A 317 -17.38 3.17 7.11
N GLU A 318 -17.18 1.91 7.45
CA GLU A 318 -16.06 1.01 7.13
C GLU A 318 -15.87 0.75 5.63
N GLY A 319 -14.64 0.86 5.14
CA GLY A 319 -14.26 0.39 3.81
C GLY A 319 -12.82 -0.11 3.73
N LEU A 320 -11.92 0.50 4.52
CA LEU A 320 -10.54 0.04 4.68
C LEU A 320 -10.30 -0.38 6.13
N VAL A 321 -9.54 -1.44 6.33
CA VAL A 321 -9.13 -1.92 7.65
C VAL A 321 -7.61 -1.85 7.73
N GLY A 322 -7.11 -1.22 8.79
CA GLY A 322 -5.70 -1.18 9.13
C GLY A 322 -5.39 -2.15 10.26
N GLY A 323 -4.10 -2.45 10.46
CA GLY A 323 -3.64 -3.34 11.52
C GLY A 323 -2.88 -4.55 10.98
N MET A 324 -2.19 -5.25 11.88
CA MET A 324 -1.22 -6.27 11.51
C MET A 324 -1.85 -7.47 10.81
N ARG A 325 -2.93 -8.03 11.37
CA ARG A 325 -3.63 -9.20 10.83
C ARG A 325 -4.13 -8.98 9.40
N CYS A 326 -4.70 -7.80 9.13
CA CYS A 326 -5.20 -7.43 7.81
C CYS A 326 -4.08 -7.09 6.82
N ALA A 327 -2.93 -6.61 7.29
CA ALA A 327 -1.80 -6.28 6.42
C ALA A 327 -0.98 -7.50 5.99
N TYR A 328 -1.00 -8.55 6.80
CA TYR A 328 -0.18 -9.76 6.62
C TYR A 328 -1.00 -11.07 6.69
N PRO A 329 -2.16 -11.21 6.04
CA PRO A 329 -3.07 -12.34 6.25
C PRO A 329 -2.45 -13.75 6.06
N HIS A 330 -1.36 -13.86 5.30
CA HIS A 330 -0.68 -15.11 4.93
C HIS A 330 0.48 -15.54 5.84
N VAL A 331 0.75 -14.85 6.95
CA VAL A 331 1.76 -15.30 7.91
C VAL A 331 1.33 -16.63 8.54
N SER A 332 2.16 -17.65 8.39
CA SER A 332 1.95 -18.98 8.97
C SER A 332 2.63 -19.14 10.33
N HIS A 333 3.74 -18.44 10.58
CA HIS A 333 4.51 -18.55 11.83
C HIS A 333 4.38 -17.29 12.69
N ILE A 334 3.60 -17.42 13.76
CA ILE A 334 3.25 -16.30 14.66
C ILE A 334 4.21 -16.14 15.84
N GLU A 335 5.24 -16.97 15.96
CA GLU A 335 6.24 -16.90 17.05
C GLU A 335 6.93 -15.52 17.10
N GLN A 336 7.18 -14.91 15.94
CA GLN A 336 7.71 -13.55 15.83
C GLN A 336 6.81 -12.48 16.49
N LEU A 337 5.51 -12.77 16.66
CA LEU A 337 4.58 -11.89 17.37
C LEU A 337 4.74 -12.01 18.89
N LYS A 338 5.14 -13.19 19.39
CA LYS A 338 5.53 -13.38 20.79
C LYS A 338 6.78 -12.57 21.12
N ASP A 339 7.75 -12.50 20.21
CA ASP A 339 8.94 -11.65 20.39
C ASP A 339 8.57 -10.16 20.57
N LEU A 340 7.52 -9.68 19.89
CA LEU A 340 7.00 -8.32 20.10
C LEU A 340 6.37 -8.15 21.48
N ASP A 341 5.69 -9.18 21.98
CA ASP A 341 5.14 -9.18 23.34
C ASP A 341 6.23 -9.18 24.40
N ASP A 342 7.27 -9.99 24.23
CA ASP A 342 8.42 -10.06 25.12
C ASP A 342 9.22 -8.76 25.07
N PHE A 343 9.42 -8.19 23.89
CA PHE A 343 10.06 -6.88 23.73
C PHE A 343 9.27 -5.78 24.45
N LYS A 344 7.93 -5.75 24.27
CA LYS A 344 7.04 -4.80 24.95
C LYS A 344 7.10 -4.98 26.47
N ALA A 345 7.07 -6.22 26.96
CA ALA A 345 7.18 -6.52 28.39
C ALA A 345 8.53 -6.05 28.94
N LYS A 346 9.64 -6.39 28.28
CA LYS A 346 10.98 -5.90 28.62
C LYS A 346 11.02 -4.37 28.63
N ALA A 347 10.43 -3.70 27.66
CA ALA A 347 10.37 -2.24 27.64
C ALA A 347 9.59 -1.67 28.84
N LEU A 348 8.46 -2.28 29.24
CA LEU A 348 7.63 -1.87 30.38
C LEU A 348 8.24 -2.14 31.76
N TYR A 349 9.06 -3.18 31.88
CA TYR A 349 9.63 -3.62 33.16
C TYR A 349 11.15 -3.40 33.27
N SER A 350 11.78 -2.89 32.20
CA SER A 350 13.21 -2.60 32.21
C SER A 350 13.59 -1.63 33.33
N GLY A 351 14.62 -2.00 34.09
CA GLY A 351 15.13 -1.24 35.23
C GLY A 351 15.93 0.00 34.83
N LYS A 352 16.80 0.44 35.75
CA LYS A 352 17.51 1.73 35.65
C LYS A 352 18.11 1.97 34.24
N ARG A 353 18.76 1.04 33.55
CA ARG A 353 19.45 1.36 32.26
C ARG A 353 18.57 1.55 30.99
N SER A 354 17.25 1.68 31.11
CA SER A 354 16.33 1.79 29.96
C SER A 354 16.18 3.21 29.39
N PHE A 355 16.13 3.32 28.06
CA PHE A 355 15.78 4.55 27.34
C PHE A 355 14.37 5.06 27.68
N ALA A 356 13.47 4.18 28.14
CA ALA A 356 12.10 4.54 28.52
C ALA A 356 11.93 4.75 30.04
N ARG A 357 13.01 4.78 30.84
CA ARG A 357 12.94 4.82 32.32
C ARG A 357 12.03 5.92 32.85
N LYS A 358 12.18 7.17 32.37
CA LYS A 358 11.37 8.32 32.81
C LYS A 358 9.87 8.12 32.52
N ALA A 359 9.55 7.51 31.39
CA ALA A 359 8.17 7.20 31.02
C ALA A 359 7.59 6.06 31.86
N VAL A 360 8.34 4.96 31.98
CA VAL A 360 7.91 3.75 32.69
C VAL A 360 7.79 3.98 34.19
N GLY A 361 8.59 4.89 34.77
CA GLY A 361 8.50 5.27 36.18
C GLY A 361 7.20 5.98 36.56
N LYS A 362 6.52 6.60 35.59
CA LYS A 362 5.21 7.24 35.80
C LYS A 362 4.03 6.26 35.76
N LEU A 363 4.25 5.02 35.33
CA LEU A 363 3.20 4.00 35.27
C LEU A 363 3.03 3.29 36.61
N SER A 364 1.79 3.19 37.08
CA SER A 364 1.47 2.33 38.23
C SER A 364 1.65 0.85 37.88
N SER A 365 1.84 0.01 38.90
CA SER A 365 1.93 -1.45 38.71
C SER A 365 0.67 -2.05 38.08
N GLN A 366 -0.51 -1.44 38.29
CA GLN A 366 -1.74 -1.83 37.61
C GLN A 366 -1.72 -1.45 36.12
N GLN A 367 -1.32 -0.22 35.79
CA GLN A 367 -1.22 0.24 34.40
C GLN A 367 -0.21 -0.59 33.60
N LYS A 368 0.94 -0.95 34.19
CA LYS A 368 1.92 -1.86 33.55
C LYS A 368 1.30 -3.22 33.24
N ARG A 369 0.59 -3.81 34.21
CA ARG A 369 -0.11 -5.10 34.03
C ARG A 369 -1.17 -5.03 32.94
N GLU A 370 -1.94 -3.94 32.86
CA GLU A 370 -2.94 -3.74 31.79
C GLU A 370 -2.31 -3.67 30.40
N ILE A 371 -1.21 -2.91 30.24
CA ILE A 371 -0.52 -2.81 28.94
C ILE A 371 0.12 -4.15 28.58
N ALA A 372 0.74 -4.85 29.54
CA ALA A 372 1.34 -6.15 29.32
C ALA A 372 0.35 -7.19 28.77
N LYS A 373 -0.91 -7.16 29.26
CA LYS A 373 -2.01 -8.02 28.79
C LYS A 373 -2.43 -7.79 27.33
N ILE A 374 -2.10 -6.65 26.72
CA ILE A 374 -2.42 -6.38 25.30
C ILE A 374 -1.40 -7.11 24.42
N SER A 375 -1.68 -8.37 24.07
CA SER A 375 -0.74 -9.23 23.34
C SER A 375 -0.85 -9.08 21.81
N PHE A 376 0.28 -9.01 21.11
CA PHE A 376 0.37 -9.08 19.64
C PHE A 376 -0.09 -10.45 19.14
N GLN A 377 0.43 -11.52 19.74
CA GLN A 377 0.07 -12.89 19.37
C GLN A 377 -1.44 -13.14 19.58
N LYS A 378 -1.98 -12.86 20.77
CA LYS A 378 -3.41 -13.05 21.04
C LYS A 378 -4.30 -12.14 20.19
N ALA A 379 -3.86 -10.92 19.91
CA ALA A 379 -4.61 -10.02 19.03
C ALA A 379 -4.67 -10.56 17.59
N TRP A 380 -3.62 -11.23 17.14
CA TRP A 380 -3.59 -11.92 15.85
C TRP A 380 -4.54 -13.12 15.82
N GLU A 381 -4.38 -14.04 16.77
CA GLU A 381 -5.16 -15.28 16.88
C GLU A 381 -6.67 -15.00 17.01
N TRP A 382 -7.06 -14.04 17.85
CA TRP A 382 -8.46 -13.70 18.08
C TRP A 382 -9.01 -12.67 17.09
N ASN A 383 -8.22 -12.30 16.08
CA ASN A 383 -8.56 -11.23 15.13
C ASN A 383 -9.10 -9.99 15.86
N LYS A 384 -8.36 -9.50 16.85
CA LYS A 384 -8.86 -8.51 17.80
C LYS A 384 -9.08 -7.17 17.14
N ARG A 385 -10.32 -6.68 17.28
CA ARG A 385 -10.77 -5.42 16.69
C ARG A 385 -10.83 -4.29 17.72
N TYR A 386 -10.44 -3.10 17.28
CA TYR A 386 -10.60 -1.86 18.05
C TYR A 386 -11.30 -0.79 17.22
N MET A 387 -12.15 -0.01 17.88
CA MET A 387 -12.95 1.04 17.25
C MET A 387 -12.54 2.39 17.82
N TRP A 388 -12.27 3.33 16.93
CA TRP A 388 -11.92 4.71 17.22
C TRP A 388 -12.53 5.60 16.14
N SER A 389 -12.81 6.85 16.44
CA SER A 389 -13.13 7.86 15.44
C SER A 389 -11.90 8.22 14.59
N GLY A 390 -12.11 8.85 13.43
CA GLY A 390 -11.01 9.29 12.56
C GLY A 390 -10.05 10.30 13.22
N SER A 391 -10.58 11.19 14.08
CA SER A 391 -9.78 12.14 14.86
C SER A 391 -8.94 11.43 15.92
N GLU A 392 -9.51 10.43 16.61
CA GLU A 392 -8.77 9.59 17.55
C GLU A 392 -7.66 8.79 16.86
N ILE A 393 -7.92 8.17 15.71
CA ILE A 393 -6.88 7.47 14.94
C ILE A 393 -5.74 8.43 14.57
N THR A 394 -6.08 9.65 14.16
CA THR A 394 -5.08 10.68 13.83
C THR A 394 -4.23 11.04 15.06
N ARG A 395 -4.86 11.22 16.23
CA ARG A 395 -4.17 11.49 17.50
C ARG A 395 -3.29 10.31 17.95
N ILE A 396 -3.79 9.09 17.82
CA ILE A 396 -3.09 7.85 18.18
C ILE A 396 -1.85 7.68 17.30
N ALA A 397 -2.03 7.75 15.98
CA ALA A 397 -0.98 7.52 15.00
C ALA A 397 0.02 8.69 14.86
N GLY A 398 -0.32 9.87 15.40
CA GLY A 398 0.48 11.10 15.25
C GLY A 398 1.94 10.95 15.70
N VAL A 399 2.22 10.16 16.74
CA VAL A 399 3.59 9.94 17.23
C VAL A 399 4.42 9.00 16.35
N PHE A 400 3.78 8.26 15.44
CA PHE A 400 4.45 7.27 14.58
C PHE A 400 4.84 7.81 13.21
N LYS A 401 4.42 9.03 12.89
CA LYS A 401 4.75 9.70 11.64
C LYS A 401 6.23 10.04 11.58
#